data_AF-Q0BTZ3-F1
#
_entry.id   AF-Q0BTZ3-F1
#
_cell.length_a   1.000
_cell.length_b   1.000
_cell.length_c   1.000
_cell.angle_alpha   90.00
_cell.angle_beta   90.00
_cell.angle_gamma   90.00
#
_symmetry.space_group_name_H-M   'P 1'
#
loop_
_entity.id
_entity.type
_entity.pdbx_description
1 polymer ?
#
loop_
_entity_poly.entity_id
_entity_poly.type
_entity_poly.pdbx_seq_one_letter_code
_entity_poly.pdbx_strand_id
1 'polypeptide(L)'
;MQNKNNPRMITKMMERFPLISEVIHRIRNTELKLNKNQDLILENQRKIELISNQLINTNDENKISLDNFKSEIDHLKHKNKALQLEIDDTKQKILTQSPKKDKESPLPKNQYILHTPERYGTNLSKYIAEGGLFSPERLVSSDCYSDGDMVRFFSFIMFFDILIAENITGDLLELGVWKGDTAVLLADFARKRNVTAWLLDTFEGFDQRDLAENEDHLSAAFKDTSLAAVRKRIGEESVRYIQGYFPDTANQLLSDNQYSFVHIDCDLYAPILSALEYFYPRMVEGGFIVMHDFMSLTWEGPTRAINEFFADKPEKIIPVADFAGTVVVRKLG
;
A
#
# COMPACT_ATOMS: atom_id res chain seq x y z
N MET A 1 32.23 -22.48 -7.78
CA MET A 1 31.69 -22.18 -6.44
C MET A 1 32.58 -21.12 -5.79
N GLN A 2 32.17 -19.86 -5.82
CA GLN A 2 32.83 -18.79 -5.07
C GLN A 2 31.83 -18.17 -4.11
N ASN A 3 32.29 -18.05 -2.87
CA ASN A 3 31.53 -17.87 -1.65
C ASN A 3 30.92 -16.45 -1.57
N LYS A 4 29.58 -16.34 -1.61
CA LYS A 4 28.82 -15.07 -1.58
C LYS A 4 28.67 -14.44 -0.19
N ASN A 5 29.38 -14.94 0.83
CA ASN A 5 29.35 -14.39 2.19
C ASN A 5 30.71 -13.83 2.61
N ASN A 6 31.15 -12.73 1.98
CA ASN A 6 32.31 -11.98 2.47
C ASN A 6 31.84 -10.76 3.30
N PRO A 7 31.80 -10.84 4.64
CA PRO A 7 31.34 -9.76 5.51
C PRO A 7 32.15 -8.45 5.36
N ARG A 8 33.38 -8.50 4.81
CA ARG A 8 34.20 -7.30 4.58
C ARG A 8 33.65 -6.33 3.52
N MET A 9 32.76 -6.78 2.61
CA MET A 9 32.18 -5.91 1.59
C MET A 9 30.98 -5.11 2.13
N ILE A 10 30.19 -5.71 3.02
CA ILE A 10 29.07 -5.06 3.72
C ILE A 10 29.60 -4.03 4.72
N THR A 11 30.68 -4.35 5.45
CA THR A 11 31.33 -3.40 6.38
C THR A 11 31.88 -2.16 5.66
N LYS A 12 32.49 -2.33 4.47
CA LYS A 12 32.99 -1.19 3.66
C LYS A 12 31.90 -0.31 3.04
N MET A 13 30.69 -0.84 2.83
CA MET A 13 29.54 -0.03 2.39
C MET A 13 28.95 0.81 3.54
N MET A 14 28.94 0.25 4.76
CA MET A 14 28.46 0.96 5.96
C MET A 14 29.41 2.07 6.43
N GLU A 15 30.71 1.94 6.20
CA GLU A 15 31.70 2.98 6.54
C GLU A 15 31.58 4.27 5.69
N ARG A 16 30.83 4.26 4.57
CA ARG A 16 30.68 5.43 3.68
C ARG A 16 29.46 6.32 3.94
N PHE A 17 28.57 5.96 4.86
CA PHE A 17 27.35 6.74 5.16
C PHE A 17 27.12 6.96 6.68
N PRO A 18 28.03 7.66 7.38
CA PRO A 18 27.88 7.92 8.82
C PRO A 18 26.61 8.72 9.18
N LEU A 19 26.12 9.56 8.27
CA LEU A 19 24.93 10.42 8.51
C LEU A 19 23.61 9.65 8.52
N ILE A 20 23.46 8.58 7.73
CA ILE A 20 22.18 7.85 7.61
C ILE A 20 21.99 6.90 8.81
N SER A 21 23.07 6.23 9.24
CA SER A 21 23.05 5.34 10.40
C SER A 21 22.72 6.09 11.70
N GLU A 22 23.30 7.29 11.89
CA GLU A 22 22.98 8.13 13.05
C GLU A 22 21.54 8.62 13.05
N VAL A 23 21.00 9.00 11.89
CA VAL A 23 19.60 9.48 11.79
C VAL A 23 18.62 8.35 12.06
N ILE A 24 18.83 7.16 11.48
CA ILE A 24 17.99 5.98 11.74
C ILE A 24 18.07 5.59 13.23
N HIS A 25 19.26 5.62 13.82
CA HIS A 25 19.43 5.33 15.24
C HIS A 25 18.71 6.35 16.14
N ARG A 26 18.76 7.65 15.79
CA ARG A 26 18.04 8.71 16.51
C ARG A 26 16.52 8.56 16.39
N ILE A 27 16.00 8.25 15.20
CA ILE A 27 14.56 8.00 14.98
C ILE A 27 14.10 6.82 15.82
N ARG A 28 14.80 5.69 15.74
CA ARG A 28 14.46 4.46 16.49
C ARG A 28 14.49 4.69 18.01
N ASN A 29 15.46 5.43 18.53
CA ASN A 29 15.50 5.79 19.95
C ASN A 29 14.37 6.74 20.36
N THR A 30 13.92 7.59 19.44
CA THR A 30 12.80 8.51 19.67
C THR A 30 11.46 7.77 19.67
N GLU A 31 11.27 6.80 18.78
CA GLU A 31 10.10 5.91 18.74
C GLU A 31 10.02 5.04 20.01
N LEU A 32 11.13 4.49 20.48
CA LEU A 32 11.17 3.75 21.75
C LEU A 32 10.74 4.63 22.94
N LYS A 33 11.13 5.91 22.94
CA LYS A 33 10.71 6.87 23.96
C LYS A 33 9.22 7.18 23.88
N LEU A 34 8.67 7.29 22.67
CA LEU A 34 7.24 7.49 22.41
C LEU A 34 6.40 6.33 22.98
N ASN A 35 6.76 5.09 22.61
CA ASN A 35 6.08 3.88 23.05
C ASN A 35 6.09 3.77 24.58
N LYS A 36 7.24 4.02 25.21
CA LYS A 36 7.37 4.01 26.67
C LYS A 36 6.46 5.03 27.36
N ASN A 37 6.33 6.23 26.79
CA ASN A 37 5.45 7.26 27.35
C ASN A 37 3.97 6.91 27.18
N GLN A 38 3.58 6.26 26.08
CA GLN A 38 2.22 5.75 25.88
C GLN A 38 1.88 4.63 26.87
N ASP A 39 2.79 3.69 27.10
CA ASP A 39 2.63 2.63 28.11
C ASP A 39 2.42 3.20 29.52
N LEU A 40 3.17 4.24 29.88
CA LEU A 40 3.05 4.95 31.15
C LEU A 40 1.68 5.64 31.31
N ILE A 41 1.11 6.21 30.24
CA ILE A 41 -0.23 6.80 30.26
C ILE A 41 -1.28 5.71 30.52
N LEU A 42 -1.18 4.57 29.83
CA LEU A 42 -2.09 3.44 29.99
C LEU A 42 -2.01 2.86 31.41
N GLU A 43 -0.80 2.73 31.96
CA GLU A 43 -0.60 2.30 33.35
C GLU A 43 -1.25 3.27 34.35
N ASN A 44 -1.09 4.58 34.15
CA ASN A 44 -1.71 5.59 35.00
C ASN A 44 -3.24 5.58 34.88
N GLN A 45 -3.80 5.36 33.69
CA GLN A 45 -5.24 5.23 33.48
C GLN A 45 -5.81 4.03 34.26
N ARG A 46 -5.15 2.88 34.19
CA ARG A 46 -5.53 1.69 35.00
C ARG A 46 -5.48 1.98 36.50
N LYS A 47 -4.48 2.73 36.98
CA LYS A 47 -4.39 3.15 38.38
C LYS A 47 -5.52 4.10 38.76
N ILE A 48 -5.86 5.07 37.92
CA ILE A 48 -6.98 5.99 38.15
C ILE A 48 -8.29 5.21 38.26
N GLU A 49 -8.52 4.22 37.39
CA GLU A 49 -9.72 3.37 37.43
C GLU A 49 -9.79 2.56 38.74
N LEU A 50 -8.67 1.95 39.14
CA LEU A 50 -8.59 1.20 40.40
C LEU A 50 -8.89 2.09 41.61
N ILE A 51 -8.27 3.28 41.68
CA ILE A 51 -8.49 4.23 42.79
C ILE A 51 -9.92 4.76 42.78
N SER A 52 -10.49 5.03 41.59
CA SER A 52 -11.88 5.48 41.44
C SER A 52 -12.86 4.42 41.97
N ASN A 53 -12.61 3.14 41.66
CA ASN A 53 -13.41 2.03 42.16
C ASN A 53 -13.28 1.85 43.68
N GLN A 54 -12.10 2.09 44.26
CA GLN A 54 -11.92 2.10 45.72
C GLN A 54 -12.66 3.26 46.38
N LEU A 55 -12.66 4.44 45.76
CA LEU A 55 -13.36 5.63 46.23
C LEU A 55 -14.88 5.41 46.33
N ILE A 56 -15.48 4.74 45.32
CA ILE A 56 -16.91 4.40 45.30
C ILE A 56 -17.30 3.48 46.47
N ASN A 57 -16.37 2.65 46.96
CA ASN A 57 -16.60 1.68 48.02
C ASN A 57 -16.21 2.19 49.43
N THR A 58 -15.82 3.47 49.56
CA THR A 58 -15.39 4.06 50.84
C THR A 58 -16.53 4.83 51.51
N ASN A 59 -16.90 4.50 52.74
CA ASN A 59 -17.94 5.21 53.52
C ASN A 59 -17.48 6.62 53.93
N ASP A 60 -18.42 7.58 53.95
CA ASP A 60 -18.23 9.03 54.20
C ASP A 60 -17.54 9.41 55.53
N GLU A 61 -17.35 8.47 56.46
CA GLU A 61 -16.79 8.74 57.78
C GLU A 61 -15.28 9.05 57.78
N ASN A 62 -14.57 8.79 56.66
CA ASN A 62 -13.11 8.91 56.58
C ASN A 62 -12.64 9.98 55.57
N LYS A 63 -12.97 11.24 55.86
CA LYS A 63 -12.70 12.42 55.02
C LYS A 63 -11.23 12.55 54.58
N ILE A 64 -10.27 12.23 55.46
CA ILE A 64 -8.82 12.27 55.15
C ILE A 64 -8.46 11.26 54.05
N SER A 65 -9.07 10.07 54.06
CA SER A 65 -8.81 9.04 53.05
C SER A 65 -9.37 9.45 51.68
N LEU A 66 -10.55 10.07 51.66
CA LEU A 66 -11.19 10.61 50.45
C LEU A 66 -10.35 11.72 49.80
N ASP A 67 -9.81 12.64 50.61
CA ASP A 67 -8.98 13.74 50.11
C ASP A 67 -7.65 13.22 49.53
N ASN A 68 -7.05 12.18 50.15
CA ASN A 68 -5.84 11.55 49.64
C ASN A 68 -6.04 10.87 48.28
N PHE A 69 -7.12 10.08 48.11
CA PHE A 69 -7.42 9.42 46.84
C PHE A 69 -7.70 10.41 45.72
N LYS A 70 -8.44 11.49 46.00
CA LYS A 70 -8.70 12.57 45.03
C LYS A 70 -7.40 13.26 44.62
N SER A 71 -6.53 13.56 45.59
CA SER A 71 -5.21 14.15 45.33
C SER A 71 -4.34 13.25 44.46
N GLU A 72 -4.37 11.93 44.67
CA GLU A 72 -3.61 10.97 43.87
C GLU A 72 -4.14 10.86 42.43
N ILE A 73 -5.47 10.85 42.24
CA ILE A 73 -6.09 10.90 40.91
C ILE A 73 -5.68 12.17 40.16
N ASP A 74 -5.74 13.33 40.81
CA ASP A 74 -5.39 14.61 40.20
C ASP A 74 -3.91 14.67 39.83
N HIS A 75 -3.04 14.11 40.68
CA HIS A 75 -1.61 13.97 40.38
C HIS A 75 -1.37 13.08 39.14
N LEU A 76 -2.03 11.91 39.05
CA LEU A 76 -1.92 11.01 37.89
C LEU A 76 -2.45 11.65 36.61
N LYS A 77 -3.57 12.38 36.67
CA LYS A 77 -4.10 13.15 35.54
C LYS A 77 -3.14 14.23 35.07
N HIS A 78 -2.52 14.97 36.00
CA HIS A 78 -1.51 15.97 35.67
C HIS A 78 -0.28 15.34 35.00
N LYS A 79 0.17 14.19 35.51
CA LYS A 79 1.28 13.43 34.91
C LYS A 79 0.95 12.95 33.50
N ASN A 80 -0.26 12.45 33.26
CA ASN A 80 -0.72 12.07 31.92
C ASN A 80 -0.75 13.27 30.97
N LYS A 81 -1.23 14.43 31.42
CA LYS A 81 -1.22 15.65 30.61
C LYS A 81 0.22 16.06 30.22
N ALA A 82 1.17 15.97 31.14
CA ALA A 82 2.57 16.26 30.86
C ALA A 82 3.19 15.27 29.86
N LEU A 83 2.93 13.96 30.03
CA LEU A 83 3.38 12.92 29.10
C LEU A 83 2.77 13.10 27.70
N GLN A 84 1.50 13.50 27.62
CA GLN A 84 0.82 13.76 26.36
C GLN A 84 1.45 14.95 25.62
N LEU A 85 1.76 16.04 26.33
CA LEU A 85 2.47 17.18 25.75
C LEU A 85 3.87 16.79 25.24
N GLU A 86 4.59 15.92 25.96
CA GLU A 86 5.90 15.41 25.51
C GLU A 86 5.76 14.50 24.28
N ILE A 87 4.70 13.69 24.21
CA ILE A 87 4.34 12.88 23.04
C ILE A 87 4.07 13.79 21.84
N ASP A 88 3.26 14.84 22.01
CA ASP A 88 2.87 15.74 20.93
C ASP A 88 4.07 16.53 20.39
N ASP A 89 4.92 17.07 21.28
CA ASP A 89 6.18 17.74 20.91
C ASP A 89 7.16 16.78 20.21
N THR A 90 7.24 15.52 20.69
CA THR A 90 8.08 14.50 20.05
C THR A 90 7.56 14.12 18.67
N LYS A 91 6.25 13.93 18.50
CA LYS A 91 5.61 13.70 17.21
C LYS A 91 5.84 14.86 16.25
N GLN A 92 5.74 16.10 16.73
CA GLN A 92 6.03 17.29 15.92
C GLN A 92 7.52 17.37 15.51
N LYS A 93 8.45 16.98 16.40
CA LYS A 93 9.88 16.87 16.08
C LYS A 93 10.16 15.77 15.07
N ILE A 94 9.49 14.63 15.15
CA ILE A 94 9.56 13.58 14.13
C ILE A 94 9.00 14.12 12.81
N LEU A 95 7.83 14.77 12.81
CA LEU A 95 7.21 15.33 11.61
C LEU A 95 8.05 16.41 10.91
N THR A 96 8.83 17.17 11.68
CA THR A 96 9.75 18.20 11.17
C THR A 96 11.15 17.67 10.83
N GLN A 97 11.52 16.49 11.35
CA GLN A 97 12.70 15.72 10.93
C GLN A 97 12.39 14.71 9.83
N SER A 98 11.11 14.40 9.61
CA SER A 98 10.64 13.71 8.42
C SER A 98 11.13 14.53 7.24
N PRO A 99 11.81 13.89 6.29
CA PRO A 99 12.42 14.63 5.22
C PRO A 99 11.35 15.44 4.51
N LYS A 100 11.59 16.75 4.40
CA LYS A 100 10.94 17.56 3.36
C LYS A 100 10.99 16.75 2.06
N LYS A 101 9.90 16.80 1.28
CA LYS A 101 9.73 16.13 -0.03
C LYS A 101 10.87 16.36 -1.05
N ASP A 102 11.90 17.13 -0.70
CA ASP A 102 13.14 17.31 -1.44
C ASP A 102 14.28 16.47 -0.85
N LYS A 103 14.15 15.13 -0.84
CA LYS A 103 15.36 14.29 -0.82
C LYS A 103 15.80 14.15 -2.28
N GLU A 104 16.78 14.94 -2.69
CA GLU A 104 17.51 14.63 -3.92
C GLU A 104 17.95 13.17 -3.84
N SER A 105 17.58 12.38 -4.85
CA SER A 105 18.00 10.98 -4.95
C SER A 105 19.51 10.90 -4.74
N PRO A 106 20.02 9.97 -3.91
CA PRO A 106 21.47 9.77 -3.73
C PRO A 106 22.13 9.27 -5.02
N LEU A 107 21.32 8.93 -6.02
CA LEU A 107 21.73 8.48 -7.32
C LEU A 107 21.84 9.66 -8.31
N PRO A 108 22.72 9.60 -9.29
CA PRO A 108 22.91 10.70 -10.24
C PRO A 108 21.61 11.05 -10.98
N LYS A 109 21.23 12.34 -10.93
CA LYS A 109 20.11 12.87 -11.72
C LYS A 109 20.37 12.61 -13.21
N ASN A 110 19.35 12.15 -13.94
CA ASN A 110 19.36 11.90 -15.39
C ASN A 110 20.14 10.65 -15.89
N GLN A 111 20.54 9.72 -15.02
CA GLN A 111 21.11 8.43 -15.47
C GLN A 111 20.07 7.32 -15.71
N TYR A 112 18.81 7.57 -15.36
CA TYR A 112 17.71 6.61 -15.49
C TYR A 112 16.92 6.90 -16.75
N ILE A 113 17.45 6.47 -17.90
CA ILE A 113 16.68 6.42 -19.14
C ILE A 113 16.11 5.02 -19.24
N LEU A 114 14.80 4.90 -19.02
CA LEU A 114 14.08 3.69 -19.36
C LEU A 114 14.08 3.54 -20.87
N HIS A 115 14.73 2.49 -21.35
CA HIS A 115 14.63 2.12 -22.76
C HIS A 115 13.23 1.62 -23.04
N THR A 116 12.61 2.13 -24.10
CA THR A 116 11.44 1.48 -24.69
C THR A 116 11.83 0.04 -25.04
N PRO A 117 11.12 -0.98 -24.53
CA PRO A 117 11.40 -2.36 -24.90
C PRO A 117 11.40 -2.51 -26.42
N GLU A 118 12.36 -3.24 -26.99
CA GLU A 118 12.51 -3.36 -28.45
C GLU A 118 11.18 -3.76 -29.12
N ARG A 119 10.42 -4.63 -28.47
CA ARG A 119 9.08 -5.07 -28.88
C ARG A 119 8.13 -3.91 -29.19
N TYR A 120 8.14 -2.85 -28.38
CA TYR A 120 7.26 -1.69 -28.47
C TYR A 120 7.94 -0.46 -29.11
N GLY A 121 9.21 -0.59 -29.48
CA GLY A 121 9.99 0.40 -30.20
C GLY A 121 10.38 -0.10 -31.59
N THR A 122 11.62 -0.56 -31.74
CA THR A 122 12.21 -1.00 -33.02
C THR A 122 11.41 -2.10 -33.72
N ASN A 123 10.75 -2.97 -32.97
CA ASN A 123 9.97 -4.10 -33.47
C ASN A 123 8.45 -3.86 -33.47
N LEU A 124 7.99 -2.62 -33.26
CA LEU A 124 6.56 -2.30 -33.14
C LEU A 124 5.73 -2.78 -34.34
N SER A 125 6.21 -2.56 -35.58
CA SER A 125 5.50 -3.01 -36.79
C SER A 125 5.34 -4.52 -36.85
N LYS A 126 6.36 -5.27 -36.39
CA LYS A 126 6.29 -6.73 -36.30
C LYS A 126 5.29 -7.16 -35.23
N TYR A 127 5.33 -6.53 -34.06
CA TYR A 127 4.39 -6.79 -32.97
C TYR A 127 2.93 -6.55 -33.40
N ILE A 128 2.64 -5.44 -34.09
CA ILE A 128 1.30 -5.15 -34.63
C ILE A 128 0.89 -6.21 -35.66
N ALA A 129 1.81 -6.60 -36.56
CA ALA A 129 1.54 -7.63 -37.57
C ALA A 129 1.24 -9.01 -36.95
N GLU A 130 1.78 -9.29 -35.76
CA GLU A 130 1.50 -10.50 -34.98
C GLU A 130 0.21 -10.40 -34.15
N GLY A 131 -0.58 -9.34 -34.33
CA GLY A 131 -1.86 -9.13 -33.63
C GLY A 131 -1.74 -8.41 -32.28
N GLY A 132 -0.57 -7.78 -32.03
CA GLY A 132 -0.29 -7.02 -30.82
C GLY A 132 -1.35 -5.98 -30.47
N LEU A 133 -1.57 -5.79 -29.18
CA LEU A 133 -2.62 -4.92 -28.64
C LEU A 133 -2.18 -3.47 -28.38
N PHE A 134 -0.89 -3.25 -28.22
CA PHE A 134 -0.34 -1.96 -27.86
C PHE A 134 -0.39 -1.00 -29.06
N SER A 135 -0.85 0.22 -28.79
CA SER A 135 -0.98 1.33 -29.74
C SER A 135 -0.23 2.55 -29.17
N PRO A 136 0.76 3.11 -29.90
CA PRO A 136 1.55 4.27 -29.44
C PRO A 136 0.72 5.52 -29.17
N GLU A 137 -0.43 5.67 -29.81
CA GLU A 137 -1.34 6.80 -29.63
C GLU A 137 -1.75 6.98 -28.15
N ARG A 138 -1.73 5.90 -27.37
CA ARG A 138 -2.00 5.94 -25.92
C ARG A 138 -0.88 6.57 -25.08
N LEU A 139 0.36 6.46 -25.55
CA LEU A 139 1.48 7.14 -24.91
C LEU A 139 1.43 8.66 -25.16
N VAL A 140 0.84 9.06 -26.29
CA VAL A 140 0.74 10.46 -26.71
C VAL A 140 -0.46 11.16 -26.05
N SER A 141 -1.46 10.41 -25.60
CA SER A 141 -2.72 10.96 -25.07
C SER A 141 -2.77 11.20 -23.56
N SER A 142 -1.68 11.05 -22.80
CA SER A 142 -1.71 11.22 -21.35
C SER A 142 -0.55 12.07 -20.83
N ASP A 143 -0.88 13.05 -19.99
CA ASP A 143 -0.02 13.45 -18.88
C ASP A 143 0.40 12.13 -18.20
N CYS A 144 1.69 11.81 -18.34
CA CYS A 144 2.30 10.48 -18.30
C CYS A 144 1.71 9.50 -17.26
N TYR A 145 1.25 8.33 -17.75
CA TYR A 145 0.81 7.16 -16.96
C TYR A 145 1.58 6.99 -15.64
N SER A 146 0.89 7.05 -14.50
CA SER A 146 1.45 6.82 -13.16
C SER A 146 2.74 7.62 -12.90
N ASP A 147 2.73 8.91 -13.21
CA ASP A 147 3.91 9.81 -13.12
C ASP A 147 5.12 9.34 -13.95
N GLY A 148 4.89 8.56 -15.01
CA GLY A 148 5.91 8.05 -15.93
C GLY A 148 6.45 6.66 -15.61
N ASP A 149 5.74 5.83 -14.84
CA ASP A 149 6.13 4.44 -14.59
C ASP A 149 5.91 3.53 -15.82
N MET A 150 6.87 3.63 -16.74
CA MET A 150 6.86 2.86 -17.98
C MET A 150 7.13 1.37 -17.77
N VAL A 151 7.78 0.96 -16.67
CA VAL A 151 8.05 -0.46 -16.41
C VAL A 151 6.75 -1.18 -16.11
N ARG A 152 5.93 -0.64 -15.20
CA ARG A 152 4.63 -1.20 -14.87
C ARG A 152 3.70 -1.20 -16.08
N PHE A 153 3.67 -0.09 -16.83
CA PHE A 153 2.91 0.01 -18.08
C PHE A 153 3.23 -1.12 -19.07
N PHE A 154 4.51 -1.31 -19.41
CA PHE A 154 4.90 -2.35 -20.35
C PHE A 154 4.69 -3.75 -19.78
N SER A 155 4.81 -3.93 -18.46
CA SER A 155 4.54 -5.20 -17.81
C SER A 155 3.07 -5.62 -17.98
N PHE A 156 2.12 -4.70 -17.80
CA PHE A 156 0.69 -4.97 -18.00
C PHE A 156 0.39 -5.40 -19.43
N ILE A 157 0.95 -4.70 -20.42
CA ILE A 157 0.80 -5.07 -21.83
C ILE A 157 1.34 -6.48 -22.08
N MET A 158 2.52 -6.81 -21.53
CA MET A 158 3.08 -8.15 -21.67
C MET A 158 2.22 -9.22 -21.01
N PHE A 159 1.62 -8.95 -19.84
CA PHE A 159 0.69 -9.87 -19.20
C PHE A 159 -0.56 -10.12 -20.07
N PHE A 160 -1.14 -9.06 -20.63
CA PHE A 160 -2.27 -9.17 -21.56
C PHE A 160 -1.93 -9.94 -22.83
N ASP A 161 -0.74 -9.71 -23.40
CA ASP A 161 -0.23 -10.47 -24.55
C ASP A 161 -0.14 -11.97 -24.24
N ILE A 162 0.30 -12.34 -23.03
CA ILE A 162 0.36 -13.74 -22.59
C ILE A 162 -1.04 -14.33 -22.45
N LEU A 163 -1.97 -13.62 -21.80
CA LEU A 163 -3.36 -14.08 -21.66
C LEU A 163 -4.00 -14.36 -23.04
N ILE A 164 -3.69 -13.53 -24.05
CA ILE A 164 -4.15 -13.77 -25.42
C ILE A 164 -3.48 -14.99 -26.03
N ALA A 165 -2.14 -15.05 -25.98
CA ALA A 165 -1.37 -16.11 -26.63
C ALA A 165 -1.76 -17.50 -26.12
N GLU A 166 -2.16 -17.60 -24.85
CA GLU A 166 -2.57 -18.83 -24.22
C GLU A 166 -4.09 -19.03 -24.18
N ASN A 167 -4.85 -18.11 -24.78
CA ASN A 167 -6.31 -18.13 -24.82
C ASN A 167 -6.96 -18.25 -23.43
N ILE A 168 -6.38 -17.57 -22.44
CA ILE A 168 -6.91 -17.50 -21.09
C ILE A 168 -7.97 -16.40 -21.04
N THR A 169 -9.17 -16.75 -20.58
CA THR A 169 -10.32 -15.84 -20.49
C THR A 169 -10.79 -15.73 -19.05
N GLY A 170 -11.26 -14.54 -18.70
CA GLY A 170 -11.80 -14.21 -17.39
C GLY A 170 -11.87 -12.70 -17.26
N ASP A 171 -12.68 -12.21 -16.34
CA ASP A 171 -12.80 -10.78 -16.09
C ASP A 171 -11.48 -10.20 -15.55
N LEU A 172 -11.35 -8.88 -15.63
CA LEU A 172 -10.23 -8.12 -15.10
C LEU A 172 -10.70 -7.37 -13.85
N LEU A 173 -9.80 -7.14 -12.91
CA LEU A 173 -10.10 -6.36 -11.72
C LEU A 173 -8.94 -5.44 -11.33
N GLU A 174 -9.27 -4.26 -10.85
CA GLU A 174 -8.38 -3.35 -10.14
C GLU A 174 -9.03 -2.90 -8.84
N LEU A 175 -8.32 -3.11 -7.73
CA LEU A 175 -8.68 -2.62 -6.41
C LEU A 175 -7.69 -1.54 -5.99
N GLY A 176 -8.19 -0.32 -5.83
CA GLY A 176 -7.38 0.89 -5.76
C GLY A 176 -7.12 1.44 -7.16
N VAL A 177 -8.00 2.33 -7.60
CA VAL A 177 -8.07 2.90 -8.95
C VAL A 177 -7.51 4.33 -8.97
N TRP A 178 -7.73 5.09 -7.89
CA TRP A 178 -7.37 6.51 -7.76
C TRP A 178 -7.85 7.34 -8.97
N LYS A 179 -6.94 7.80 -9.83
CA LYS A 179 -7.24 8.59 -11.05
C LYS A 179 -7.43 7.73 -12.30
N GLY A 180 -7.19 6.42 -12.20
CA GLY A 180 -7.50 5.43 -13.22
C GLY A 180 -6.45 5.25 -14.31
N ASP A 181 -5.17 5.51 -14.03
CA ASP A 181 -4.10 5.38 -15.05
C ASP A 181 -3.91 3.93 -15.50
N THR A 182 -3.77 3.00 -14.56
CA THR A 182 -3.77 1.54 -14.75
C THR A 182 -5.13 1.06 -15.27
N ALA A 183 -6.22 1.56 -14.70
CA ALA A 183 -7.57 1.16 -15.05
C ALA A 183 -7.97 1.43 -16.51
N VAL A 184 -7.40 2.47 -17.16
CA VAL A 184 -7.56 2.68 -18.61
C VAL A 184 -7.08 1.45 -19.40
N LEU A 185 -5.93 0.86 -19.02
CA LEU A 185 -5.39 -0.31 -19.70
C LEU A 185 -6.31 -1.53 -19.55
N LEU A 186 -6.87 -1.73 -18.35
CA LEU A 186 -7.81 -2.81 -18.09
C LEU A 186 -9.09 -2.64 -18.91
N ALA A 187 -9.69 -1.44 -18.87
CA ALA A 187 -10.90 -1.14 -19.63
C ALA A 187 -10.72 -1.42 -21.12
N ASP A 188 -9.58 -1.00 -21.65
CA ASP A 188 -9.22 -1.20 -23.05
C ASP A 188 -9.02 -2.68 -23.42
N PHE A 189 -8.34 -3.44 -22.57
CA PHE A 189 -8.18 -4.87 -22.76
C PHE A 189 -9.53 -5.59 -22.68
N ALA A 190 -10.36 -5.23 -21.69
CA ALA A 190 -11.70 -5.77 -21.48
C ALA A 190 -12.58 -5.59 -22.72
N ARG A 191 -12.64 -4.37 -23.28
CA ARG A 191 -13.37 -4.08 -24.53
C ARG A 191 -12.90 -4.95 -25.68
N LYS A 192 -11.59 -5.08 -25.86
CA LYS A 192 -11.03 -5.86 -26.97
C LYS A 192 -11.25 -7.36 -26.82
N ARG A 193 -11.33 -7.86 -25.59
CA ARG A 193 -11.56 -9.28 -25.28
C ARG A 193 -13.03 -9.63 -25.04
N ASN A 194 -13.91 -8.63 -25.05
CA ASN A 194 -15.33 -8.79 -24.73
C ASN A 194 -15.54 -9.46 -23.35
N VAL A 195 -14.78 -8.98 -22.36
CA VAL A 195 -14.89 -9.35 -20.93
C VAL A 195 -15.15 -8.09 -20.12
N THR A 196 -15.33 -8.19 -18.80
CA THR A 196 -15.59 -7.04 -17.94
C THR A 196 -14.33 -6.63 -17.17
N ALA A 197 -14.05 -5.32 -17.11
CA ALA A 197 -13.13 -4.73 -16.14
C ALA A 197 -13.92 -4.21 -14.93
N TRP A 198 -13.59 -4.72 -13.75
CA TRP A 198 -14.17 -4.31 -12.47
C TRP A 198 -13.21 -3.35 -11.75
N LEU A 199 -13.65 -2.11 -11.53
CA LEU A 199 -12.85 -1.04 -10.94
C LEU A 199 -13.41 -0.70 -9.56
N LEU A 200 -12.67 -1.06 -8.51
CA LEU A 200 -13.08 -0.94 -7.11
C LEU A 200 -12.23 0.11 -6.41
N ASP A 201 -12.87 1.10 -5.82
CA ASP A 201 -12.19 2.14 -5.03
C ASP A 201 -13.19 2.79 -4.06
N THR A 202 -12.70 3.39 -2.99
CA THR A 202 -13.54 4.25 -2.13
C THR A 202 -13.90 5.56 -2.85
N PHE A 203 -13.00 6.02 -3.73
CA PHE A 203 -12.91 7.37 -4.29
C PHE A 203 -12.91 8.47 -3.22
N GLU A 204 -12.54 8.09 -1.99
CA GLU A 204 -12.51 8.91 -0.78
C GLU A 204 -11.16 8.79 -0.05
N GLY A 205 -10.16 8.16 -0.69
CA GLY A 205 -8.85 7.86 -0.10
C GLY A 205 -8.87 6.63 0.80
N PHE A 206 -7.88 6.52 1.68
CA PHE A 206 -7.84 5.42 2.66
C PHE A 206 -9.02 5.45 3.62
N ASP A 207 -9.58 4.29 3.89
CA ASP A 207 -10.61 4.10 4.90
C ASP A 207 -9.96 4.05 6.29
N GLN A 208 -10.55 4.74 7.27
CA GLN A 208 -10.03 4.77 8.64
C GLN A 208 -9.94 3.39 9.28
N ARG A 209 -10.76 2.43 8.84
CA ARG A 209 -10.74 1.05 9.35
C ARG A 209 -9.45 0.30 9.03
N ASP A 210 -8.74 0.70 7.98
CA ASP A 210 -7.51 0.05 7.54
C ASP A 210 -6.25 0.68 8.11
N LEU A 211 -6.37 1.87 8.70
CA LEU A 211 -5.24 2.60 9.29
C LEU A 211 -4.94 2.08 10.69
N ALA A 212 -3.67 1.76 10.95
CA ALA A 212 -3.22 1.50 12.31
C ALA A 212 -3.23 2.80 13.16
N GLU A 213 -3.21 2.69 14.49
CA GLU A 213 -3.27 3.85 15.41
C GLU A 213 -2.15 4.89 15.18
N ASN A 214 -1.04 4.51 14.55
CA ASN A 214 0.07 5.39 14.19
C ASN A 214 0.01 5.95 12.75
N GLU A 215 -1.01 5.58 11.99
CA GLU A 215 -1.18 5.88 10.56
C GLU A 215 -2.27 6.92 10.27
N ASP A 216 -2.88 7.52 11.30
CA ASP A 216 -3.91 8.57 11.17
C ASP A 216 -3.52 9.74 10.23
N HIS A 217 -2.22 10.03 10.16
CA HIS A 217 -1.67 11.06 9.28
C HIS A 217 -1.85 10.78 7.79
N LEU A 218 -2.12 9.53 7.41
CA LEU A 218 -2.40 9.08 6.04
C LEU A 218 -3.86 9.27 5.64
N SER A 219 -4.75 9.60 6.57
CA SER A 219 -6.19 9.76 6.32
C SER A 219 -6.56 10.84 5.28
N ALA A 220 -5.62 11.69 4.88
CA ALA A 220 -5.80 12.70 3.83
C ALA A 220 -5.27 12.26 2.45
N ALA A 221 -4.60 11.10 2.35
CA ALA A 221 -4.00 10.62 1.12
C ALA A 221 -5.05 10.22 0.08
N PHE A 222 -4.71 10.38 -1.21
CA PHE A 222 -5.48 9.92 -2.37
C PHE A 222 -6.92 10.44 -2.50
N LYS A 223 -7.26 11.52 -1.77
CA LYS A 223 -8.57 12.20 -1.86
C LYS A 223 -8.74 13.11 -3.08
N ASP A 224 -7.70 13.25 -3.90
CA ASP A 224 -7.67 14.08 -5.10
C ASP A 224 -8.22 13.36 -6.35
N THR A 225 -9.34 12.65 -6.19
CA THR A 225 -10.07 11.97 -7.27
C THR A 225 -11.58 11.90 -6.95
N SER A 226 -12.37 11.40 -7.90
CA SER A 226 -13.78 11.05 -7.68
C SER A 226 -14.23 10.02 -8.71
N LEU A 227 -15.25 9.22 -8.36
CA LEU A 227 -15.87 8.28 -9.29
C LEU A 227 -16.28 8.96 -10.61
N ALA A 228 -16.85 10.16 -10.55
CA ALA A 228 -17.28 10.91 -11.74
C ALA A 228 -16.09 11.28 -12.65
N ALA A 229 -14.96 11.68 -12.08
CA ALA A 229 -13.75 12.02 -12.84
C ALA A 229 -13.17 10.77 -13.54
N VAL A 230 -13.12 9.65 -12.83
CA VAL A 230 -12.63 8.37 -13.37
C VAL A 230 -13.56 7.84 -14.47
N ARG A 231 -14.88 7.85 -14.25
CA ARG A 231 -15.86 7.48 -15.30
C ARG A 231 -15.74 8.32 -16.55
N LYS A 232 -15.50 9.64 -16.40
CA LYS A 232 -15.27 10.54 -17.54
C LYS A 232 -13.99 10.18 -18.30
N ARG A 233 -12.94 9.75 -17.60
CA ARG A 233 -11.65 9.36 -18.19
C ARG A 233 -11.73 8.01 -18.91
N ILE A 234 -12.40 7.03 -18.32
CA ILE A 234 -12.36 5.62 -18.76
C ILE A 234 -13.57 5.23 -19.63
N GLY A 235 -14.77 5.71 -19.31
CA GLY A 235 -16.03 5.35 -19.99
C GLY A 235 -16.75 4.12 -19.40
N GLU A 236 -17.89 3.74 -19.97
CA GLU A 236 -18.79 2.71 -19.39
C GLU A 236 -18.76 1.36 -20.13
N GLU A 237 -18.18 1.33 -21.33
CA GLU A 237 -18.17 0.15 -22.20
C GLU A 237 -17.23 -0.92 -21.65
N SER A 238 -17.77 -2.11 -21.36
CA SER A 238 -17.03 -3.24 -20.75
C SER A 238 -16.41 -2.95 -19.38
N VAL A 239 -16.86 -1.89 -18.70
CA VAL A 239 -16.35 -1.49 -17.37
C VAL A 239 -17.49 -1.46 -16.35
N ARG A 240 -17.20 -1.88 -15.12
CA ARG A 240 -18.09 -1.79 -13.96
C ARG A 240 -17.35 -1.13 -12.82
N TYR A 241 -17.95 -0.06 -12.28
CA TYR A 241 -17.39 0.70 -11.17
C TYR A 241 -18.11 0.32 -9.89
N ILE A 242 -17.35 0.02 -8.84
CA ILE A 242 -17.87 -0.24 -7.51
C ILE A 242 -17.21 0.76 -6.57
N GLN A 243 -18.03 1.69 -6.05
CA GLN A 243 -17.57 2.66 -5.07
C GLN A 243 -17.85 2.14 -3.65
N GLY A 244 -16.82 2.16 -2.82
CA GLY A 244 -16.93 1.90 -1.40
C GLY A 244 -15.76 1.08 -0.86
N TYR A 245 -15.81 0.85 0.44
CA TYR A 245 -14.80 0.08 1.16
C TYR A 245 -14.82 -1.39 0.77
N PHE A 246 -13.67 -1.92 0.38
CA PHE A 246 -13.46 -3.36 0.27
C PHE A 246 -12.91 -3.87 1.61
N PRO A 247 -13.42 -4.97 2.20
CA PRO A 247 -14.23 -6.04 1.59
C PRO A 247 -15.75 -5.87 1.57
N ASP A 248 -16.33 -4.81 2.15
CA ASP A 248 -17.80 -4.65 2.22
C ASP A 248 -18.47 -4.67 0.83
N THR A 249 -17.76 -4.15 -0.18
CA THR A 249 -18.20 -4.10 -1.58
C THR A 249 -18.08 -5.43 -2.33
N ALA A 250 -17.47 -6.47 -1.74
CA ALA A 250 -17.29 -7.76 -2.39
C ALA A 250 -18.62 -8.43 -2.80
N ASN A 251 -19.71 -8.16 -2.07
CA ASN A 251 -21.05 -8.66 -2.39
C ASN A 251 -21.67 -8.06 -3.67
N GLN A 252 -21.09 -6.99 -4.22
CA GLN A 252 -21.51 -6.38 -5.48
C GLN A 252 -20.86 -7.05 -6.69
N LEU A 253 -19.85 -7.89 -6.46
CA LEU A 253 -19.26 -8.75 -7.48
C LEU A 253 -20.14 -10.00 -7.67
N LEU A 254 -20.17 -10.53 -8.89
CA LEU A 254 -20.93 -11.75 -9.14
C LEU A 254 -20.21 -12.95 -8.50
N SER A 255 -20.97 -13.83 -7.85
CA SER A 255 -20.44 -14.98 -7.12
C SER A 255 -19.60 -15.93 -7.98
N ASP A 256 -19.97 -16.04 -9.25
CA ASP A 256 -19.41 -17.00 -10.21
C ASP A 256 -18.33 -16.36 -11.10
N ASN A 257 -17.95 -15.11 -10.81
CA ASN A 257 -16.89 -14.43 -11.54
C ASN A 257 -15.57 -15.18 -11.39
N GLN A 258 -14.90 -15.34 -12.51
CA GLN A 258 -13.54 -15.86 -12.63
C GLN A 258 -12.67 -14.79 -13.25
N TYR A 259 -11.50 -14.58 -12.67
CA TYR A 259 -10.62 -13.48 -13.06
C TYR A 259 -9.38 -14.01 -13.77
N SER A 260 -9.05 -13.41 -14.92
CA SER A 260 -7.79 -13.68 -15.64
C SER A 260 -6.68 -12.70 -15.25
N PHE A 261 -7.06 -11.55 -14.70
CA PHE A 261 -6.14 -10.52 -14.26
C PHE A 261 -6.71 -9.76 -13.06
N VAL A 262 -5.95 -9.68 -11.98
CA VAL A 262 -6.30 -8.91 -10.78
C VAL A 262 -5.13 -8.02 -10.40
N HIS A 263 -5.36 -6.71 -10.33
CA HIS A 263 -4.43 -5.71 -9.84
C HIS A 263 -4.86 -5.21 -8.46
N ILE A 264 -3.97 -5.31 -7.48
CA ILE A 264 -4.19 -4.88 -6.10
C ILE A 264 -3.21 -3.73 -5.80
N ASP A 265 -3.75 -2.53 -5.62
CA ASP A 265 -3.00 -1.27 -5.44
C ASP A 265 -3.68 -0.40 -4.36
N CYS A 266 -3.74 -0.92 -3.14
CA CYS A 266 -4.44 -0.28 -2.02
C CYS A 266 -3.53 0.04 -0.82
N ASP A 267 -2.21 -0.06 -1.00
CA ASP A 267 -1.09 0.38 -0.16
C ASP A 267 -1.01 -0.15 1.29
N LEU A 268 -2.12 -0.60 1.88
CA LEU A 268 -2.25 -0.95 3.28
C LEU A 268 -2.38 -2.46 3.46
N TYR A 269 -1.97 -2.94 4.64
CA TYR A 269 -1.95 -4.37 4.95
C TYR A 269 -3.34 -5.02 4.87
N ALA A 270 -4.33 -4.45 5.56
CA ALA A 270 -5.67 -5.03 5.69
C ALA A 270 -6.41 -5.16 4.34
N PRO A 271 -6.44 -4.15 3.46
CA PRO A 271 -7.14 -4.27 2.18
C PRO A 271 -6.40 -5.21 1.22
N ILE A 272 -5.07 -5.24 1.23
CA ILE A 272 -4.29 -6.21 0.41
C ILE A 272 -4.59 -7.64 0.82
N LEU A 273 -4.56 -7.93 2.13
CA LEU A 273 -4.85 -9.28 2.63
C LEU A 273 -6.28 -9.70 2.30
N SER A 274 -7.26 -8.83 2.56
CA SER A 274 -8.67 -9.09 2.24
C SER A 274 -8.88 -9.35 0.74
N ALA A 275 -8.18 -8.58 -0.11
CA ALA A 275 -8.23 -8.74 -1.56
C ALA A 275 -7.66 -10.09 -1.99
N LEU A 276 -6.52 -10.49 -1.44
CA LEU A 276 -5.92 -11.79 -1.72
C LEU A 276 -6.83 -12.94 -1.29
N GLU A 277 -7.39 -12.89 -0.08
CA GLU A 277 -8.35 -13.90 0.40
C GLU A 277 -9.57 -14.05 -0.51
N TYR A 278 -10.06 -12.96 -1.08
CA TYR A 278 -11.20 -12.97 -1.97
C TYR A 278 -10.85 -13.39 -3.41
N PHE A 279 -9.84 -12.78 -4.02
CA PHE A 279 -9.57 -12.92 -5.46
C PHE A 279 -8.73 -14.14 -5.79
N TYR A 280 -7.75 -14.51 -4.96
CA TYR A 280 -6.88 -15.66 -5.21
C TYR A 280 -7.64 -16.97 -5.51
N PRO A 281 -8.68 -17.38 -4.76
CA PRO A 281 -9.45 -18.59 -5.09
C PRO A 281 -10.37 -18.45 -6.31
N ARG A 282 -10.50 -17.23 -6.87
CA ARG A 282 -11.35 -16.91 -8.03
C ARG A 282 -10.53 -16.61 -9.30
N MET A 283 -9.22 -16.81 -9.23
CA MET A 283 -8.35 -16.72 -10.41
C MET A 283 -8.48 -17.97 -11.27
N VAL A 284 -8.54 -17.78 -12.58
CA VAL A 284 -8.36 -18.87 -13.53
C VAL A 284 -6.91 -19.34 -13.55
N GLU A 285 -6.68 -20.61 -13.88
CA GLU A 285 -5.33 -21.14 -14.11
C GLU A 285 -4.60 -20.33 -15.18
N GLY A 286 -3.33 -20.00 -14.90
CA GLY A 286 -2.49 -19.19 -15.77
C GLY A 286 -2.76 -17.67 -15.71
N GLY A 287 -3.80 -17.24 -14.99
CA GLY A 287 -4.10 -15.83 -14.75
C GLY A 287 -3.05 -15.11 -13.91
N PHE A 288 -3.10 -13.78 -13.90
CA PHE A 288 -2.13 -12.93 -13.20
C PHE A 288 -2.75 -12.21 -12.01
N ILE A 289 -2.09 -12.28 -10.86
CA ILE A 289 -2.31 -11.40 -9.72
C ILE A 289 -1.11 -10.45 -9.66
N VAL A 290 -1.35 -9.16 -9.81
CA VAL A 290 -0.34 -8.11 -9.76
C VAL A 290 -0.61 -7.28 -8.52
N MET A 291 0.40 -7.10 -7.66
CA MET A 291 0.29 -6.36 -6.42
C MET A 291 1.36 -5.28 -6.37
N HIS A 292 0.95 -4.05 -6.15
CA HIS A 292 1.82 -2.89 -6.13
C HIS A 292 2.39 -2.62 -4.71
N ASP A 293 3.35 -1.69 -4.63
CA ASP A 293 4.02 -1.22 -3.43
C ASP A 293 4.77 -2.28 -2.59
N PHE A 294 5.11 -3.42 -3.21
CA PHE A 294 5.94 -4.44 -2.62
C PHE A 294 7.41 -3.99 -2.58
N MET A 295 8.02 -4.02 -1.39
CA MET A 295 9.40 -3.56 -1.17
C MET A 295 9.66 -2.08 -1.51
N SER A 296 8.62 -1.24 -1.60
CA SER A 296 8.76 0.20 -1.84
C SER A 296 9.57 0.92 -0.74
N LEU A 297 9.58 0.35 0.47
CA LEU A 297 10.02 0.98 1.73
C LEU A 297 9.24 2.25 2.09
N THR A 298 8.22 2.60 1.31
CA THR A 298 7.24 3.66 1.59
C THR A 298 6.13 3.10 2.49
N TRP A 299 5.71 1.86 2.22
CA TRP A 299 4.62 1.19 2.92
C TRP A 299 5.09 -0.15 3.48
N GLU A 300 4.88 -0.37 4.77
CA GLU A 300 5.24 -1.66 5.40
C GLU A 300 4.16 -2.73 5.17
N GLY A 301 2.91 -2.30 4.99
CA GLY A 301 1.74 -3.17 4.87
C GLY A 301 1.77 -4.16 3.71
N PRO A 302 2.06 -3.74 2.46
CA PRO A 302 2.02 -4.62 1.28
C PRO A 302 2.99 -5.78 1.40
N THR A 303 4.24 -5.49 1.75
CA THR A 303 5.28 -6.51 1.91
C THR A 303 4.88 -7.55 2.96
N ARG A 304 4.27 -7.12 4.08
CA ARG A 304 3.81 -8.04 5.13
C ARG A 304 2.65 -8.92 4.65
N ALA A 305 1.59 -8.32 4.12
CA ALA A 305 0.39 -9.03 3.67
C ALA A 305 0.72 -10.07 2.59
N ILE A 306 1.51 -9.69 1.59
CA ILE A 306 1.88 -10.55 0.47
C ILE A 306 2.74 -11.73 0.95
N ASN A 307 3.76 -11.48 1.77
CA ASN A 307 4.62 -12.55 2.28
C ASN A 307 3.86 -13.52 3.17
N GLU A 308 2.96 -13.02 4.02
CA GLU A 308 2.11 -13.84 4.88
C GLU A 308 1.17 -14.72 4.06
N PHE A 309 0.45 -14.13 3.11
CA PHE A 309 -0.55 -14.84 2.30
C PHE A 309 0.07 -15.94 1.42
N PHE A 310 1.24 -15.70 0.83
CA PHE A 310 1.91 -16.64 -0.07
C PHE A 310 2.89 -17.60 0.64
N ALA A 311 3.02 -17.56 1.98
CA ALA A 311 3.95 -18.39 2.73
C ALA A 311 3.71 -19.89 2.56
N ASP A 312 2.46 -20.30 2.46
CA ASP A 312 1.96 -21.67 2.34
C ASP A 312 1.38 -22.00 0.96
N LYS A 313 1.51 -21.08 -0.01
CA LYS A 313 0.96 -21.25 -1.37
C LYS A 313 2.01 -21.85 -2.33
N PRO A 314 1.57 -22.64 -3.33
CA PRO A 314 2.48 -23.22 -4.30
C PRO A 314 3.11 -22.16 -5.21
N GLU A 315 2.37 -21.10 -5.53
CA GLU A 315 2.87 -19.99 -6.32
C GLU A 315 3.99 -19.22 -5.61
N LYS A 316 4.87 -18.61 -6.41
CA LYS A 316 5.94 -17.75 -5.94
C LYS A 316 5.78 -16.35 -6.53
N ILE A 317 6.06 -15.35 -5.71
CA ILE A 317 6.04 -13.95 -6.10
C ILE A 317 7.26 -13.63 -6.98
N ILE A 318 7.03 -12.88 -8.05
CA ILE A 318 8.07 -12.45 -8.99
C ILE A 318 8.12 -10.92 -8.94
N PRO A 319 9.22 -10.31 -8.45
CA PRO A 319 9.33 -8.86 -8.39
C PRO A 319 9.54 -8.24 -9.78
N VAL A 320 8.94 -7.07 -9.97
CA VAL A 320 9.10 -6.17 -11.11
C VAL A 320 9.78 -4.91 -10.58
N ALA A 321 10.85 -4.48 -11.24
CA ALA A 321 11.65 -3.32 -10.83
C ALA A 321 11.08 -2.00 -11.40
N ASP A 322 9.83 -1.73 -11.10
CA ASP A 322 9.14 -0.47 -11.43
C ASP A 322 9.34 0.59 -10.35
N PHE A 323 8.59 1.70 -10.39
CA PHE A 323 8.89 2.87 -9.55
C PHE A 323 8.75 2.60 -8.05
N ALA A 324 7.68 1.92 -7.64
CA ALA A 324 7.39 1.65 -6.24
C ALA A 324 7.45 0.16 -5.87
N GLY A 325 7.84 -0.70 -6.80
CA GLY A 325 7.96 -2.13 -6.56
C GLY A 325 6.63 -2.84 -6.73
N THR A 326 6.50 -3.57 -7.84
CA THR A 326 5.40 -4.49 -8.08
C THR A 326 5.87 -5.92 -7.87
N VAL A 327 4.98 -6.80 -7.43
CA VAL A 327 5.13 -8.25 -7.59
C VAL A 327 4.00 -8.82 -8.41
N VAL A 328 4.32 -9.86 -9.19
CA VAL A 328 3.35 -10.64 -9.94
C VAL A 328 3.37 -12.09 -9.51
N VAL A 329 2.20 -12.68 -9.45
CA VAL A 329 1.97 -14.12 -9.30
C VAL A 329 1.20 -14.60 -10.51
N ARG A 330 1.61 -15.76 -11.02
CA ARG A 330 0.86 -16.49 -12.04
C ARG A 330 0.16 -17.66 -11.38
N LYS A 331 -1.16 -17.74 -11.50
CA LYS A 331 -1.98 -18.74 -10.81
C LYS A 331 -1.65 -20.15 -11.32
N LEU A 332 -1.34 -21.06 -10.40
CA LEU A 332 -1.23 -22.50 -10.68
C LEU A 332 -2.58 -23.13 -10.30
N GLY A 333 -3.08 -24.08 -11.11
CA GLY A 333 -4.45 -24.62 -11.02
C GLY A 333 -4.98 -24.95 -9.62
#